data_AF-A0A6M1SJN6-F1
#
_entry.id   AF-A0A6M1SJN6-F1
#
_cell.length_a   1.000
_cell.length_b   1.000
_cell.length_c   1.000
_cell.angle_alpha   90.00
_cell.angle_beta   90.00
_cell.angle_gamma   90.00
#
_symmetry.space_group_name_H-M   'P 1'
#
loop_
_entity.id
_entity.type
_entity.pdbx_description
1 polymer ?
#
loop_
_entity_poly.entity_id
_entity_poly.type
_entity_poly.pdbx_seq_one_letter_code
_entity_poly.pdbx_strand_id
1 'polypeptide(L)'
;MNRQNNISQFAAYSIITILVAVTLLACGTEAERGTNKLFDSGNIPAGESFSYTFGEEGSFNYYCEIHAPNMQGNVQVTAGATSTDPDTVEMINDQFSPEQITVSPGTEIVWINRGTESHTVISGTPSTGNGDIY
;
A
#
# COMPACT_ATOMS: atom_id res chain seq x y z
N MET A 1 -51.91 -40.92 -30.55
CA MET A 1 -51.28 -41.60 -29.40
C MET A 1 -50.26 -40.63 -28.81
N ASN A 2 -50.48 -39.95 -27.68
CA ASN A 2 -50.38 -40.41 -26.28
C ASN A 2 -49.11 -41.26 -26.06
N ARG A 3 -48.11 -40.87 -25.25
CA ARG A 3 -48.22 -40.31 -23.90
C ARG A 3 -47.15 -39.27 -23.55
N GLN A 4 -47.60 -38.32 -22.74
CA GLN A 4 -46.83 -37.44 -21.87
C GLN A 4 -46.26 -38.19 -20.65
N ASN A 5 -45.43 -37.47 -19.90
CA ASN A 5 -45.17 -37.54 -18.45
C ASN A 5 -43.86 -38.23 -18.03
N ASN A 6 -42.89 -37.41 -17.63
CA ASN A 6 -42.53 -37.31 -16.21
C ASN A 6 -42.09 -35.90 -15.85
N ILE A 7 -42.91 -35.31 -14.99
CA ILE A 7 -42.90 -34.01 -14.33
C ILE A 7 -42.28 -34.20 -12.92
N SER A 8 -41.51 -33.21 -12.45
CA SER A 8 -41.37 -32.72 -11.05
C SER A 8 -40.23 -31.68 -11.04
N GLN A 9 -40.46 -30.35 -11.13
CA GLN A 9 -40.65 -29.38 -10.00
C GLN A 9 -39.77 -29.72 -8.79
N PHE A 10 -38.92 -28.86 -8.20
CA PHE A 10 -38.98 -27.45 -7.75
C PHE A 10 -37.52 -26.91 -7.77
N ALA A 11 -37.12 -25.64 -7.89
CA ALA A 11 -37.74 -24.35 -7.63
C ALA A 11 -37.03 -23.28 -8.48
N ALA A 12 -37.78 -22.26 -8.88
CA ALA A 12 -37.26 -20.98 -9.32
C ALA A 12 -36.90 -20.12 -8.10
N TYR A 13 -35.77 -19.43 -8.14
CA TYR A 13 -35.59 -18.17 -7.41
C TYR A 13 -35.11 -17.11 -8.39
N SER A 14 -36.10 -16.37 -8.91
CA SER A 14 -35.94 -14.97 -9.27
C SER A 14 -35.87 -14.11 -7.99
N ILE A 15 -35.45 -12.86 -8.17
CA ILE A 15 -35.43 -11.74 -7.22
C ILE A 15 -34.12 -11.79 -6.40
N ILE A 16 -33.19 -10.85 -6.54
CA ILE A 16 -33.36 -9.46 -6.11
C ILE A 16 -32.52 -8.51 -6.99
N THR A 17 -33.20 -7.60 -7.69
CA THR A 17 -32.67 -6.31 -8.08
C THR A 17 -32.50 -5.47 -6.80
N ILE A 18 -31.26 -5.20 -6.37
CA ILE A 18 -31.03 -4.10 -5.41
C ILE A 18 -30.68 -2.87 -6.23
N LEU A 19 -31.69 -2.01 -6.36
CA LEU A 19 -31.51 -0.60 -6.66
C LEU A 19 -31.28 0.13 -5.31
N VAL A 20 -30.43 1.15 -5.38
CA VAL A 20 -30.21 2.25 -4.41
C VAL A 20 -29.14 2.00 -3.34
N ALA A 21 -27.93 2.48 -3.64
CA ALA A 21 -27.44 3.69 -2.98
C ALA A 21 -26.47 4.43 -3.91
N VAL A 22 -26.96 5.51 -4.52
CA VAL A 22 -26.07 6.63 -4.85
C VAL A 22 -25.70 7.26 -3.52
N THR A 23 -24.48 7.01 -3.09
CA THR A 23 -23.71 8.01 -2.38
C THR A 23 -22.39 8.10 -3.12
N LEU A 24 -22.10 9.27 -3.68
CA LEU A 24 -20.71 9.66 -3.89
C LEU A 24 -19.99 9.33 -2.58
N LEU A 25 -19.16 8.28 -2.55
CA LEU A 25 -18.01 8.37 -1.68
C LEU A 25 -17.15 9.43 -2.34
N ALA A 26 -17.08 10.59 -1.68
CA ALA A 26 -16.05 11.57 -1.95
C ALA A 26 -14.75 10.81 -2.24
N CYS A 27 -14.05 11.18 -3.32
CA CYS A 27 -12.60 11.05 -3.32
C CYS A 27 -12.17 11.60 -1.97
N GLY A 28 -11.66 10.73 -1.09
CA GLY A 28 -11.57 10.98 0.34
C GLY A 28 -11.09 12.41 0.57
N THR A 29 -11.88 13.19 1.29
CA THR A 29 -11.48 14.54 1.70
C THR A 29 -10.07 14.47 2.28
N GLU A 30 -9.15 15.31 1.82
CA GLU A 30 -7.70 15.31 2.13
C GLU A 30 -7.35 15.56 3.62
N ALA A 31 -8.27 15.28 4.55
CA ALA A 31 -8.22 15.66 5.96
C ALA A 31 -8.43 14.49 6.96
N GLU A 32 -8.31 13.22 6.55
CA GLU A 32 -8.05 12.10 7.50
C GLU A 32 -6.60 11.57 7.45
N ARG A 33 -5.70 12.25 6.72
CA ARG A 33 -4.25 11.94 6.74
C ARG A 33 -3.55 12.53 7.98
N GLY A 34 -4.16 12.30 9.15
CA GLY A 34 -3.53 12.49 10.45
C GLY A 34 -3.08 11.15 11.00
N THR A 35 -1.78 11.00 11.27
CA THR A 35 -1.19 10.07 12.26
C THR A 35 -1.27 8.55 12.07
N ASN A 36 -1.93 7.98 11.07
CA ASN A 36 -1.90 6.51 10.92
C ASN A 36 -0.61 6.05 10.23
N LYS A 37 0.39 5.66 11.03
CA LYS A 37 1.52 4.82 10.57
C LYS A 37 0.92 3.57 9.90
N LEU A 38 1.06 3.46 8.58
CA LEU A 38 0.60 2.33 7.75
C LEU A 38 1.54 1.12 7.88
N PHE A 39 2.85 1.38 7.95
CA PHE A 39 3.88 0.37 8.15
C PHE A 39 5.08 0.92 8.91
N ASP A 40 5.76 0.00 9.58
CA ASP A 40 7.03 0.20 10.26
C ASP A 40 7.81 -1.12 10.14
N SER A 41 8.94 -1.10 9.45
CA SER A 41 9.77 -2.29 9.25
C SER A 41 10.46 -2.77 10.51
N GLY A 42 10.54 -1.93 11.55
CA GLY A 42 11.58 -2.04 12.56
C GLY A 42 12.99 -1.92 11.95
N ASN A 43 13.98 -2.39 12.68
CA ASN A 43 15.37 -2.34 12.26
C ASN A 43 15.67 -3.32 11.13
N ILE A 44 16.20 -2.83 10.00
CA ILE A 44 16.66 -3.63 8.85
C ILE A 44 18.20 -3.60 8.81
N PRO A 45 18.88 -4.66 9.31
CA PRO A 45 20.33 -4.78 9.23
C PRO A 45 20.86 -4.80 7.80
N ALA A 46 22.17 -4.58 7.64
CA ALA A 46 22.85 -4.73 6.35
C ALA A 46 22.58 -6.10 5.72
N GLY A 47 22.18 -6.11 4.45
CA GLY A 47 21.86 -7.32 3.69
C GLY A 47 20.43 -7.84 3.85
N GLU A 48 19.66 -7.31 4.80
CA GLU A 48 18.26 -7.71 5.04
C GLU A 48 17.27 -6.88 4.23
N SER A 49 16.02 -7.32 4.21
CA SER A 49 14.93 -6.68 3.45
C SER A 49 13.62 -6.61 4.22
N PHE A 50 12.78 -5.66 3.82
CA PHE A 50 11.39 -5.51 4.25
C PHE A 50 10.49 -5.41 3.02
N SER A 51 9.29 -5.99 3.06
CA SER A 51 8.31 -5.81 1.99
C SER A 51 6.96 -5.29 2.48
N TYR A 52 6.27 -4.58 1.60
CA TYR A 52 4.91 -4.10 1.84
C TYR A 52 4.12 -3.99 0.52
N THR A 53 2.83 -4.33 0.55
CA THR A 53 1.93 -4.27 -0.61
C THR A 53 0.96 -3.09 -0.48
N PHE A 54 0.92 -2.23 -1.50
CA PHE A 54 -0.01 -1.09 -1.53
C PHE A 54 -1.29 -1.43 -2.29
N GLY A 55 -2.40 -1.59 -1.59
CA GLY A 55 -3.69 -1.94 -2.20
C GLY A 55 -4.49 -0.75 -2.76
N GLU A 56 -4.21 0.47 -2.29
CA GLU A 56 -4.99 1.67 -2.63
C GLU A 56 -4.13 2.67 -3.40
N GLU A 57 -4.73 3.30 -4.42
CA GLU A 57 -4.11 4.42 -5.12
C GLU A 57 -3.85 5.59 -4.16
N GLY A 58 -2.74 6.29 -4.36
CA GLY A 58 -2.36 7.41 -3.52
C GLY A 58 -0.87 7.69 -3.51
N SER A 59 -0.50 8.77 -2.81
CA SER A 59 0.89 9.12 -2.54
C SER A 59 1.22 8.80 -1.08
N PHE A 60 2.30 8.05 -0.85
CA PHE A 60 2.69 7.55 0.46
C PHE A 60 4.14 7.93 0.73
N ASN A 61 4.34 8.91 1.61
CA ASN A 61 5.68 9.24 2.11
C ASN A 61 6.12 8.18 3.10
N TYR A 62 7.43 7.97 3.17
CA TYR A 62 8.08 7.15 4.18
C TYR A 62 9.47 7.70 4.48
N TYR A 63 10.05 7.28 5.60
CA TYR A 63 11.35 7.74 6.05
C TYR A 63 12.11 6.65 6.79
N CYS A 64 13.42 6.84 6.91
CA CYS A 64 14.28 6.11 7.83
C CYS A 64 14.45 6.91 9.11
N GLU A 65 14.09 6.34 10.26
CA GLU A 65 14.16 7.00 11.57
C GLU A 65 15.60 7.30 11.99
N ILE A 66 16.52 6.37 11.72
CA ILE A 66 17.94 6.48 12.09
C ILE A 66 18.62 7.67 11.38
N HIS A 67 18.19 8.00 10.16
CA HIS A 67 18.76 9.07 9.33
C HIS A 67 17.76 10.20 9.07
N ALA A 68 16.77 10.34 9.94
CA ALA A 68 15.84 11.45 9.89
C ALA A 68 16.56 12.78 10.19
N PRO A 69 16.15 13.90 9.55
CA PRO A 69 15.03 14.03 8.63
C PRO A 69 15.43 13.82 7.14
N ASN A 70 16.66 13.42 6.84
CA ASN A 70 17.20 13.54 5.48
C ASN A 70 16.85 12.34 4.58
N MET A 71 16.73 11.14 5.17
CA MET A 71 16.45 9.93 4.40
C MET A 71 14.94 9.70 4.32
N GLN A 72 14.35 10.15 3.23
CA GLN A 72 12.92 10.08 2.94
C GLN A 72 12.69 9.51 1.54
N GLY A 73 11.51 8.95 1.32
CA GLY A 73 11.09 8.48 0.01
C GLY A 73 9.58 8.57 -0.17
N ASN A 74 9.13 8.33 -1.40
CA ASN A 74 7.74 8.40 -1.78
C ASN A 74 7.34 7.20 -2.66
N VAL A 75 6.22 6.57 -2.32
CA VAL A 75 5.55 5.62 -3.20
C VAL A 75 4.34 6.30 -3.82
N GLN A 76 4.30 6.36 -5.14
CA GLN A 76 3.15 6.80 -5.90
C GLN A 76 2.42 5.58 -6.45
N VAL A 77 1.21 5.32 -5.95
CA VAL A 77 0.38 4.20 -6.40
C VAL A 77 -0.66 4.73 -7.38
N THR A 78 -0.62 4.27 -8.63
CA THR A 78 -1.47 4.79 -9.71
C THR A 78 -1.81 3.69 -10.69
N ALA A 79 -3.08 3.58 -11.07
CA ALA A 79 -3.53 2.56 -12.01
C ALA A 79 -2.76 2.62 -13.34
N GLY A 80 -2.34 1.46 -13.83
CA GLY A 80 -1.66 1.33 -15.12
C GLY A 80 -0.17 1.67 -15.10
N ALA A 81 0.42 1.94 -13.92
CA ALA A 81 1.86 2.02 -13.76
C ALA A 81 2.52 0.66 -14.01
N THR A 82 3.68 0.67 -14.66
CA THR A 82 4.47 -0.53 -14.91
C THR A 82 5.10 -1.02 -13.61
N SER A 83 4.97 -2.30 -13.30
CA SER A 83 5.66 -2.96 -12.19
C SER A 83 6.63 -4.02 -12.73
N THR A 84 7.76 -4.20 -12.06
CA THR A 84 8.70 -5.30 -12.35
C THR A 84 8.43 -6.56 -11.54
N ASP A 85 7.47 -6.54 -10.60
CA ASP A 85 7.03 -7.64 -9.72
C ASP A 85 8.14 -8.60 -9.23
N PRO A 86 8.78 -8.34 -8.06
CA PRO A 86 8.57 -7.16 -7.21
C PRO A 86 9.28 -5.92 -7.76
N ASP A 87 8.77 -4.76 -7.37
CA ASP A 87 9.50 -3.51 -7.51
C ASP A 87 10.43 -3.33 -6.29
N THR A 88 11.61 -2.73 -6.49
CA THR A 88 12.64 -2.66 -5.43
C THR A 88 13.07 -1.23 -5.13
N VAL A 89 13.32 -0.96 -3.85
CA VAL A 89 13.99 0.24 -3.36
C VAL A 89 15.23 -0.17 -2.58
N GLU A 90 16.40 0.33 -2.96
CA GLU A 90 17.65 0.06 -2.24
C GLU A 90 17.90 1.13 -1.19
N MET A 91 18.44 0.71 -0.05
CA MET A 91 18.97 1.59 1.00
C MET A 91 20.50 1.52 0.94
N ILE A 92 21.13 2.61 0.53
CA ILE A 92 22.59 2.73 0.42
C ILE A 92 23.00 4.19 0.54
N ASN A 93 24.13 4.46 1.20
CA ASN A 93 24.65 5.83 1.41
C ASN A 93 23.61 6.79 2.01
N ASP A 94 22.85 6.34 3.01
CA ASP A 94 21.80 7.12 3.70
C ASP A 94 20.69 7.64 2.77
N GLN A 95 20.41 6.90 1.69
CA GLN A 95 19.41 7.26 0.70
C GLN A 95 18.53 6.06 0.33
N PHE A 96 17.28 6.35 0.00
CA PHE A 96 16.41 5.42 -0.73
C PHE A 96 16.64 5.61 -2.24
N SER A 97 16.82 4.51 -2.97
CA SER A 97 17.06 4.52 -4.41
C SER A 97 16.12 3.53 -5.11
N PRO A 98 15.19 3.99 -5.96
CA PRO A 98 14.90 5.40 -6.22
C PRO A 98 14.25 6.08 -5.01
N GLU A 99 14.39 7.41 -4.90
CA GLU A 99 13.73 8.21 -3.85
C GLU A 99 12.21 8.23 -4.04
N GLN A 100 11.75 8.26 -5.29
CA GLN A 100 10.35 8.09 -5.68
C GLN A 100 10.19 6.88 -6.59
N ILE A 101 9.22 6.02 -6.27
CA ILE A 101 8.82 4.90 -7.11
C ILE A 101 7.33 4.98 -7.43
N THR A 102 6.96 4.64 -8.67
CA THR A 102 5.58 4.62 -9.13
C THR A 102 5.16 3.19 -9.46
N VAL A 103 4.10 2.70 -8.83
CA VAL A 103 3.63 1.31 -8.95
C VAL A 103 2.11 1.23 -9.15
N SER A 104 1.62 0.11 -9.66
CA SER A 104 0.17 -0.14 -9.73
C SER A 104 -0.38 -0.64 -8.38
N PRO A 105 -1.68 -0.44 -8.09
CA PRO A 105 -2.31 -1.06 -6.93
C PRO A 105 -2.10 -2.59 -6.90
N GLY A 106 -1.84 -3.12 -5.71
CA GLY A 106 -1.54 -4.54 -5.48
C GLY A 106 -0.07 -4.93 -5.66
N THR A 107 0.81 -3.99 -6.02
CA THR A 107 2.25 -4.25 -6.17
C THR A 107 2.92 -4.45 -4.82
N GLU A 108 3.76 -5.48 -4.70
CA GLU A 108 4.72 -5.64 -3.60
C GLU A 108 5.98 -4.83 -3.89
N ILE A 109 6.37 -3.98 -2.93
CA ILE A 109 7.65 -3.27 -2.94
C ILE A 109 8.57 -3.94 -1.92
N VAL A 110 9.81 -4.21 -2.32
CA VAL A 110 10.86 -4.74 -1.46
C VAL A 110 11.94 -3.68 -1.23
N TRP A 111 12.09 -3.25 0.02
CA TRP A 111 13.21 -2.42 0.46
C TRP A 111 14.37 -3.30 0.85
N ILE A 112 15.55 -3.09 0.25
CA ILE A 112 16.74 -3.92 0.48
C ILE A 112 17.86 -3.06 1.04
N ASN A 113 18.40 -3.44 2.19
CA ASN A 113 19.57 -2.76 2.75
C ASN A 113 20.85 -3.24 2.04
N ARG A 114 21.36 -2.42 1.12
CA ARG A 114 22.63 -2.65 0.41
C ARG A 114 23.80 -1.92 1.07
N GLY A 115 23.53 -1.08 2.07
CA GLY A 115 24.54 -0.37 2.86
C GLY A 115 25.14 -1.21 3.98
N THR A 116 25.99 -0.58 4.78
CA THR A 116 26.58 -1.16 5.99
C THR A 116 25.87 -0.74 7.26
N GLU A 117 25.19 0.40 7.22
CA GLU A 117 24.42 0.93 8.34
C GLU A 117 23.03 0.30 8.40
N SER A 118 22.43 0.30 9.58
CA SER A 118 21.06 -0.16 9.75
C SER A 118 20.06 0.90 9.29
N HIS A 119 18.94 0.46 8.73
CA HIS A 119 17.89 1.35 8.25
C HIS A 119 16.51 0.95 8.77
N THR A 120 15.55 1.86 8.64
CA THR A 120 14.12 1.57 8.83
C THR A 120 13.32 2.11 7.65
N VAL A 121 12.12 1.59 7.46
CA VAL A 121 11.13 2.02 6.48
C VAL A 121 9.84 2.26 7.25
N ILE A 122 9.57 3.52 7.58
CA ILE A 122 8.42 3.94 8.37
C ILE A 122 7.55 4.86 7.53
N SER A 123 6.28 4.49 7.36
CA SER A 123 5.33 5.34 6.65
C SER A 123 5.10 6.69 7.35
N GLY A 124 4.87 7.73 6.56
CA GLY A 124 4.65 9.09 7.02
C GLY A 124 5.86 9.98 6.78
N THR A 125 5.92 11.08 7.53
CA THR A 125 7.03 12.03 7.53
C THR A 125 7.70 12.00 8.90
N PRO A 126 9.03 12.17 8.99
CA PRO A 126 9.70 12.25 10.29
C PRO A 126 9.08 13.37 11.12
N SER A 127 8.88 13.15 12.41
CA SER A 127 8.36 14.20 13.29
C SER A 127 9.37 15.35 13.33
N THR A 128 8.99 16.51 12.80
CA THR A 128 9.73 17.75 13.01
C THR A 128 9.43 18.18 14.44
N GLY A 129 10.22 17.67 15.38
CA GLY A 129 9.89 17.67 16.81
C GLY A 129 9.27 18.98 17.34
N ASN A 130 8.14 18.81 18.02
CA ASN A 130 7.87 19.46 19.29
C ASN A 130 7.32 18.38 20.25
N GLY A 131 8.22 17.62 20.88
CA GLY A 131 7.97 17.09 22.22
C GLY A 131 7.19 15.80 22.45
N ASP A 132 7.00 14.91 21.47
CA ASP A 132 6.42 13.60 21.77
C ASP A 132 7.52 12.61 22.20
N ILE A 133 7.84 12.69 23.49
CA ILE A 133 8.51 11.63 24.26
C ILE A 133 7.56 10.43 24.37
N TYR A 134 8.03 9.24 23.96
CA TYR A 134 7.48 7.97 24.44
C TYR A 134 8.24 7.54 25.69
#